data_AF-A0A7C9ECQ2-F1
#
_entry.id   AF-A0A7C9ECQ2-F1
#
_cell.length_a   1.000
_cell.length_b   1.000
_cell.length_c   1.000
_cell.angle_alpha   90.00
_cell.angle_beta   90.00
_cell.angle_gamma   90.00
#
_symmetry.space_group_name_H-M   'P 1'
#
loop_
_entity.id
_entity.type
_entity.pdbx_description
1 polymer ?
#
loop_
_entity_poly.entity_id
_entity_poly.type
_entity_poly.pdbx_seq_one_letter_code
_entity_poly.pdbx_strand_id
1 'polypeptide(L)'
;VFDYVRKESWYTPDLSLYYDMILLLGNNKLIQKAEEFFAELEKEGLQPDTRAYSELIGAYFQADMIEKAMETYNQMNASGCAPDELTLMIMVRNLEKAGKEELAASVKGDFEEHVDDPEEFLEEVEKKYGRDPLVHI
;
A
#
# COMPACT_ATOMS: atom_id res chain seq x y z
N VAL A 1 -12.34 7.46 -19.38
CA VAL A 1 -11.74 6.51 -20.36
C VAL A 1 -11.78 5.10 -19.81
N PHE A 2 -11.26 4.84 -18.60
CA PHE A 2 -11.34 3.54 -17.93
C PHE A 2 -12.78 2.95 -17.88
N ASP A 3 -13.77 3.70 -17.36
CA ASP A 3 -15.18 3.26 -17.30
C ASP A 3 -15.82 2.90 -18.65
N TYR A 4 -15.26 3.45 -19.74
CA TYR A 4 -15.71 3.16 -21.09
C TYR A 4 -15.07 1.86 -21.59
N VAL A 5 -13.74 1.74 -21.43
CA VAL A 5 -12.97 0.55 -21.84
C VAL A 5 -13.51 -0.71 -21.16
N ARG A 6 -13.89 -0.65 -19.87
CA ARG A 6 -14.39 -1.83 -19.15
C ARG A 6 -15.75 -2.36 -19.60
N LYS A 7 -16.51 -1.58 -20.39
CA LYS A 7 -17.80 -2.00 -20.94
C LYS A 7 -17.66 -2.71 -22.29
N GLU A 8 -16.47 -2.70 -22.87
CA GLU A 8 -16.21 -3.31 -24.16
C GLU A 8 -16.10 -4.84 -24.02
N SER A 9 -16.65 -5.59 -24.97
CA SER A 9 -16.73 -7.06 -24.91
C SER A 9 -15.37 -7.77 -24.96
N TRP A 10 -14.32 -7.07 -25.35
CA TRP A 10 -12.95 -7.57 -25.43
C TRP A 10 -12.12 -7.22 -24.19
N TYR A 11 -12.68 -6.41 -23.27
CA TYR A 11 -11.98 -6.08 -22.03
C TYR A 11 -11.98 -7.28 -21.08
N THR A 12 -10.80 -7.57 -20.57
CA THR A 12 -10.58 -8.52 -19.48
C THR A 12 -9.98 -7.73 -18.32
N PRO A 13 -10.63 -7.70 -17.14
CA PRO A 13 -10.08 -7.05 -15.96
C PRO A 13 -8.63 -7.49 -15.72
N ASP A 14 -7.72 -6.52 -15.68
CA ASP A 14 -6.29 -6.72 -15.43
C ASP A 14 -5.94 -5.98 -14.14
N LEU A 15 -5.47 -6.75 -13.16
CA LEU A 15 -4.97 -6.27 -11.88
C LEU A 15 -3.96 -5.12 -12.05
N SER A 16 -3.09 -5.20 -13.06
CA SER A 16 -2.06 -4.19 -13.32
C SER A 16 -2.66 -2.80 -13.57
N LEU A 17 -3.77 -2.73 -14.31
CA LEU A 17 -4.43 -1.47 -14.62
C LEU A 17 -5.10 -0.87 -13.39
N TYR A 18 -5.65 -1.70 -12.50
CA TYR A 18 -6.19 -1.23 -11.22
C TYR A 18 -5.10 -0.69 -10.30
N TYR A 19 -3.93 -1.34 -10.23
CA TYR A 19 -2.79 -0.85 -9.45
C TYR A 19 -2.34 0.51 -9.93
N ASP A 20 -2.16 0.66 -11.24
CA ASP A 20 -1.77 1.94 -11.84
C ASP A 20 -2.82 3.03 -11.56
N MET A 21 -4.11 2.70 -11.61
CA MET A 21 -5.17 3.66 -11.28
C MET A 21 -5.17 4.06 -9.80
N ILE A 22 -5.02 3.11 -8.86
CA ILE A 22 -4.94 3.37 -7.42
C ILE A 22 -3.73 4.27 -7.13
N LEU A 23 -2.56 3.91 -7.66
CA LEU A 23 -1.32 4.70 -7.53
C LEU A 23 -1.48 6.12 -8.09
N LEU A 24 -1.98 6.26 -9.32
CA LEU A 24 -2.17 7.56 -9.97
C LEU A 24 -3.16 8.43 -9.20
N LEU A 25 -4.28 7.87 -8.74
CA LEU A 25 -5.29 8.60 -7.97
C LEU A 25 -4.75 9.00 -6.59
N GLY A 26 -4.01 8.11 -5.93
CA GLY A 26 -3.31 8.36 -4.67
C GLY A 26 -2.33 9.53 -4.77
N ASN A 27 -1.44 9.49 -5.76
CA ASN A 27 -0.46 10.56 -6.02
C ASN A 27 -1.11 11.91 -6.32
N ASN A 28 -2.34 11.92 -6.84
CA ASN A 28 -3.13 13.14 -7.09
C ASN A 28 -4.07 13.51 -5.93
N LYS A 29 -3.94 12.86 -4.76
CA LYS A 29 -4.77 13.06 -3.56
C LYS A 29 -6.27 12.83 -3.79
N LEU A 30 -6.61 12.05 -4.81
CA LEU A 30 -8.00 11.67 -5.13
C LEU A 30 -8.36 10.38 -4.38
N ILE A 31 -8.21 10.40 -3.06
CA ILE A 31 -8.27 9.19 -2.20
C ILE A 31 -9.61 8.46 -2.33
N GLN A 32 -10.73 9.17 -2.36
CA GLN A 32 -12.05 8.56 -2.53
C GLN A 32 -12.15 7.72 -3.82
N LYS A 33 -11.53 8.19 -4.91
CA LYS A 33 -11.50 7.43 -6.16
C LYS A 33 -10.56 6.23 -6.06
N ALA A 34 -9.42 6.36 -5.38
CA ALA A 34 -8.53 5.24 -5.14
C ALA A 34 -9.25 4.12 -4.34
N GLU A 35 -10.02 4.49 -3.31
CA GLU A 35 -10.87 3.58 -2.53
C GLU A 35 -11.94 2.91 -3.42
N GLU A 36 -12.60 3.68 -4.28
CA GLU A 36 -13.58 3.14 -5.23
C GLU A 36 -12.96 2.09 -6.15
N PHE A 37 -11.80 2.37 -6.74
CA PHE A 37 -11.08 1.43 -7.60
C PHE A 37 -10.62 0.17 -6.85
N PHE A 38 -10.14 0.33 -5.62
CA PHE A 38 -9.77 -0.81 -4.77
C PHE A 38 -10.98 -1.70 -4.48
N ALA A 39 -12.14 -1.11 -4.15
CA ALA A 39 -13.38 -1.86 -3.92
C ALA A 39 -13.97 -2.48 -5.21
N GLU A 40 -13.64 -1.94 -6.38
CA GLU A 40 -14.07 -2.49 -7.66
C GLU A 40 -13.31 -3.76 -8.07
N LEU A 41 -12.07 -3.96 -7.59
CA LEU A 41 -11.33 -5.22 -7.77
C LEU A 41 -12.18 -6.43 -7.41
N GLU A 42 -12.73 -6.44 -6.19
CA GLU A 42 -13.57 -7.53 -5.69
C GLU A 42 -14.87 -7.68 -6.49
N LYS A 43 -15.47 -6.57 -6.91
CA LYS A 43 -16.70 -6.58 -7.72
C LYS A 43 -16.49 -7.18 -9.11
N GLU A 44 -15.28 -7.06 -9.66
CA GLU A 44 -14.89 -7.69 -10.92
C GLU A 44 -14.35 -9.13 -10.73
N GLY A 45 -14.44 -9.67 -9.51
CA GLY A 45 -14.01 -11.03 -9.20
C GLY A 45 -12.49 -11.18 -9.02
N LEU A 46 -11.77 -10.05 -8.95
CA LEU A 46 -10.35 -10.01 -8.64
C LEU A 46 -10.15 -9.94 -7.13
N GLN A 47 -9.13 -10.59 -6.60
CA GLN A 47 -8.77 -10.46 -5.18
C GLN A 47 -7.64 -9.43 -5.06
N PRO A 48 -7.77 -8.41 -4.20
CA PRO A 48 -6.65 -7.52 -3.90
C PRO A 48 -5.45 -8.33 -3.41
N ASP A 49 -4.29 -8.13 -4.05
CA ASP A 49 -3.03 -8.73 -3.63
C ASP A 49 -2.18 -7.71 -2.85
N THR A 50 -0.97 -8.14 -2.47
CA THR A 50 0.00 -7.32 -1.72
C THR A 50 0.27 -5.98 -2.39
N ARG A 51 0.33 -5.93 -3.73
CA ARG A 51 0.57 -4.69 -4.45
C ARG A 51 -0.65 -3.78 -4.34
N ALA A 52 -1.86 -4.28 -4.53
CA ALA A 52 -3.08 -3.48 -4.40
C ALA A 52 -3.17 -2.78 -3.04
N TYR A 53 -2.92 -3.54 -1.96
CA TYR A 53 -2.92 -3.00 -0.60
C TYR A 53 -1.81 -1.98 -0.38
N SER A 54 -0.60 -2.27 -0.85
CA SER A 54 0.55 -1.35 -0.75
C SER A 54 0.27 0.01 -1.38
N GLU A 55 -0.32 0.03 -2.58
CA GLU A 55 -0.64 1.26 -3.29
C GLU A 55 -1.68 2.09 -2.51
N LEU A 56 -2.72 1.45 -1.98
CA LEU A 56 -3.76 2.14 -1.22
C LEU A 56 -3.22 2.67 0.14
N ILE A 57 -2.41 1.89 0.84
CA ILE A 57 -1.72 2.30 2.07
C ILE A 57 -0.82 3.52 1.80
N GLY A 58 -0.03 3.47 0.73
CA GLY A 58 0.83 4.58 0.31
C GLY A 58 0.02 5.86 0.04
N ALA A 59 -1.11 5.72 -0.65
CA ALA A 59 -2.03 6.83 -0.92
C ALA A 59 -2.56 7.48 0.37
N TYR A 60 -2.92 6.68 1.39
CA TYR A 60 -3.37 7.22 2.67
C TYR A 60 -2.28 7.99 3.42
N PHE A 61 -1.05 7.48 3.45
CA PHE A 61 0.06 8.20 4.07
C PHE A 61 0.36 9.54 3.37
N GLN A 62 0.31 9.59 2.04
CA GLN A 62 0.46 10.84 1.28
C GLN A 62 -0.64 11.87 1.58
N ALA A 63 -1.82 11.40 2.00
CA ALA A 63 -2.95 12.22 2.40
C ALA A 63 -3.04 12.48 3.92
N ASP A 64 -2.03 12.08 4.70
CA ASP A 64 -2.01 12.18 6.17
C ASP A 64 -3.19 11.46 6.86
N MET A 65 -3.68 10.39 6.24
CA MET A 65 -4.80 9.56 6.72
C MET A 65 -4.28 8.29 7.42
N ILE A 66 -3.52 8.46 8.50
CA ILE A 66 -2.78 7.38 9.18
C ILE A 66 -3.70 6.28 9.68
N GLU A 67 -4.86 6.63 10.25
CA GLU A 67 -5.81 5.65 10.77
C GLU A 67 -6.30 4.70 9.67
N LYS A 68 -6.60 5.23 8.48
CA LYS A 68 -7.00 4.42 7.33
C LYS A 68 -5.87 3.55 6.78
N ALA A 69 -4.64 4.04 6.79
CA ALA A 69 -3.47 3.25 6.43
C ALA A 69 -3.33 2.02 7.34
N MET A 70 -3.46 2.21 8.66
CA MET A 70 -3.44 1.12 9.64
C MET A 70 -4.62 0.16 9.50
N GLU A 71 -5.84 0.67 9.29
CA GLU A 71 -7.02 -0.17 9.05
C GLU A 71 -6.82 -1.07 7.82
N THR A 72 -6.26 -0.51 6.75
CA THR A 72 -6.01 -1.22 5.49
C THR A 72 -4.91 -2.27 5.65
N TYR A 73 -3.83 -1.95 6.38
CA TYR A 73 -2.79 -2.92 6.74
C TYR A 73 -3.33 -4.09 7.58
N ASN A 74 -4.19 -3.80 8.56
CA ASN A 74 -4.82 -4.85 9.36
C ASN A 74 -5.80 -5.70 8.54
N GLN A 75 -6.55 -5.09 7.61
CA GLN A 75 -7.41 -5.80 6.67
C GLN A 75 -6.61 -6.75 5.78
N MET A 76 -5.46 -6.29 5.27
CA MET A 76 -4.54 -7.09 4.48
C MET A 76 -4.13 -8.37 5.23
N ASN A 77 -3.64 -8.21 6.47
CA ASN A 77 -3.29 -9.33 7.35
C ASN A 77 -4.48 -10.27 7.61
N ALA A 78 -5.65 -9.72 7.95
CA ALA A 78 -6.86 -10.50 8.24
C ALA A 78 -7.39 -11.27 7.02
N SER A 79 -7.12 -10.79 5.81
CA SER A 79 -7.48 -11.47 4.55
C SER A 79 -6.54 -12.62 4.19
N GLY A 80 -5.46 -12.84 4.97
CA GLY A 80 -4.42 -13.81 4.66
C GLY A 80 -3.46 -13.36 3.56
N CYS A 81 -3.54 -12.09 3.14
CA CYS A 81 -2.59 -11.47 2.22
C CYS A 81 -1.39 -10.97 3.04
N ALA A 82 -0.26 -11.66 2.96
CA ALA A 82 0.91 -11.31 3.75
C ALA A 82 1.57 -10.02 3.22
N PRO A 83 1.91 -9.06 4.11
CA PRO A 83 2.65 -7.87 3.74
C PRO A 83 4.06 -8.27 3.31
N ASP A 84 4.53 -7.68 2.21
CA ASP A 84 5.90 -7.86 1.77
C ASP A 84 6.82 -6.80 2.42
N GLU A 85 8.11 -6.97 2.20
CA GLU A 85 9.17 -6.04 2.61
C GLU A 85 8.85 -4.58 2.25
N LEU A 86 8.31 -4.34 1.05
CA LEU A 86 7.95 -3.00 0.58
C LEU A 86 6.79 -2.42 1.39
N THR A 87 5.73 -3.20 1.62
CA THR A 87 4.57 -2.82 2.42
C THR A 87 5.00 -2.40 3.82
N LEU A 88 5.76 -3.27 4.48
CA LEU A 88 6.18 -3.07 5.85
C LEU A 88 7.14 -1.87 5.98
N MET A 89 8.03 -1.67 5.00
CA MET A 89 8.87 -0.48 4.91
C MET A 89 8.05 0.81 4.80
N ILE A 90 7.03 0.83 3.92
CA ILE A 90 6.13 1.99 3.75
C ILE A 90 5.46 2.33 5.08
N MET A 91 4.97 1.31 5.79
CA MET A 91 4.32 1.47 7.09
C MET A 91 5.26 2.08 8.13
N VAL A 92 6.39 1.44 8.42
CA VAL A 92 7.34 1.87 9.46
C VAL A 92 7.82 3.29 9.20
N ARG A 93 8.31 3.57 7.99
CA ARG A 93 8.89 4.88 7.65
C ARG A 93 7.88 6.02 7.80
N ASN A 94 6.65 5.82 7.31
CA ASN A 94 5.65 6.89 7.36
C ASN A 94 5.09 7.08 8.77
N LEU A 95 4.95 6.01 9.57
CA LEU A 95 4.55 6.10 10.97
C LEU A 95 5.59 6.84 11.82
N GLU A 96 6.88 6.54 11.66
CA GLU A 96 7.97 7.26 12.32
C GLU A 96 7.99 8.73 11.94
N LYS A 97 7.86 9.04 10.63
CA LYS A 97 7.79 10.42 10.15
C LYS A 97 6.59 11.18 10.74
N ALA A 98 5.48 10.49 11.01
CA ALA A 98 4.30 11.04 11.64
C ALA A 98 4.37 11.07 13.19
N GLY A 99 5.47 10.62 13.80
CA GLY A 99 5.63 10.54 15.26
C GLY A 99 4.77 9.47 15.93
N LYS A 100 4.31 8.47 15.18
CA LYS A 100 3.48 7.35 15.66
C LYS A 100 4.35 6.16 16.09
N GLU A 101 5.22 6.40 17.06
CA GLU A 101 6.27 5.46 17.48
C GLU A 101 5.72 4.10 17.93
N GLU A 102 4.63 4.07 18.70
CA GLU A 102 4.00 2.82 19.16
C GLU A 102 3.46 1.97 18.00
N LEU A 103 2.87 2.61 16.99
CA LEU A 103 2.37 1.92 15.79
C LEU A 103 3.53 1.41 14.94
N ALA A 104 4.59 2.22 14.78
CA ALA A 104 5.79 1.81 14.07
C ALA A 104 6.46 0.61 14.76
N ALA A 105 6.54 0.61 16.09
CA ALA A 105 7.05 -0.52 16.87
C ALA A 105 6.19 -1.78 16.72
N SER A 106 4.85 -1.64 16.67
CA SER A 106 3.95 -2.76 16.39
C SER A 106 4.25 -3.38 15.03
N VAL A 107 4.36 -2.57 13.97
CA VAL A 107 4.65 -3.08 12.62
C VAL A 107 6.06 -3.69 12.54
N LYS A 108 7.04 -3.14 13.28
CA LYS A 108 8.36 -3.77 13.44
C LYS A 108 8.30 -5.13 14.13
N GLY A 109 7.37 -5.33 15.06
CA GLY A 109 7.11 -6.65 15.63
C GLY A 109 6.64 -7.66 14.58
N ASP A 110 5.76 -7.23 13.68
CA ASP A 110 5.27 -8.09 12.59
C ASP A 110 6.40 -8.49 11.62
N PHE A 111 7.43 -7.64 11.44
CA PHE A 111 8.63 -8.00 10.66
C PHE A 111 9.36 -9.21 11.23
N GLU A 112 9.49 -9.32 12.56
CA GLU A 112 10.19 -10.44 13.20
C GLU A 112 9.49 -11.78 12.99
N GLU A 113 8.18 -11.76 12.73
CA GLU A 113 7.41 -12.96 12.40
C GLU A 113 7.48 -13.33 10.91
N HIS A 114 7.75 -12.37 10.03
CA HIS A 114 7.65 -12.53 8.57
C HIS A 114 8.98 -12.44 7.81
N VAL A 115 10.05 -11.95 8.43
CA VAL A 115 11.37 -11.73 7.82
C VAL A 115 12.44 -12.46 8.61
N ASP A 116 13.27 -13.25 7.91
CA ASP A 116 14.31 -14.11 8.51
C ASP A 116 15.41 -13.31 9.25
N ASP A 117 15.72 -12.08 8.79
CA ASP A 117 16.65 -11.15 9.45
C ASP A 117 16.08 -9.71 9.45
N PRO A 118 15.29 -9.35 10.47
CA PRO A 118 14.66 -8.03 10.58
C PRO A 118 15.65 -6.89 10.77
N GLU A 119 16.77 -7.12 11.46
CA GLU A 119 17.77 -6.08 11.72
C GLU A 119 18.56 -5.74 10.44
N GLU A 120 19.01 -6.74 9.68
CA GLU A 120 19.66 -6.53 8.38
C GLU A 120 18.70 -5.81 7.41
N PHE A 121 17.44 -6.24 7.35
CA PHE A 121 16.43 -5.60 6.51
C PHE A 121 16.20 -4.12 6.86
N LEU A 122 16.04 -3.82 8.16
CA LEU A 122 15.84 -2.43 8.61
C LEU A 122 17.08 -1.57 8.32
N GLU A 123 18.30 -2.09 8.51
CA GLU A 123 19.53 -1.41 8.10
C GLU A 123 19.60 -1.19 6.58
N GLU A 124 19.22 -2.17 5.77
CA GLU A 124 19.15 -2.04 4.31
C GLU A 124 18.14 -0.98 3.88
N VAL A 125 16.97 -0.95 4.51
CA VAL A 125 15.93 0.04 4.26
C VAL A 125 16.42 1.44 4.64
N GLU A 126 16.99 1.62 5.82
CA GLU A 126 17.57 2.90 6.24
C GLU A 126 18.71 3.34 5.30
N LYS A 127 19.53 2.40 4.83
CA LYS A 127 20.61 2.68 3.89
C LYS A 127 20.11 3.03 2.49
N LYS A 128 19.08 2.33 2.00
CA LYS A 128 18.53 2.46 0.64
C LYS A 128 17.56 3.64 0.53
N TYR A 129 16.84 3.95 1.60
CA TYR A 129 15.74 4.93 1.60
C TYR A 129 15.82 5.99 2.71
N GLY A 130 16.78 5.91 3.64
CA GLY A 130 17.01 6.91 4.70
C GLY A 130 17.70 8.20 4.23
N ARG A 131 18.09 8.29 2.95
CA ARG A 131 18.26 9.57 2.26
C ARG A 131 17.08 9.76 1.32
N ASP A 132 16.31 10.82 1.59
CA ASP A 132 15.06 11.17 0.93
C ASP A 132 14.98 10.78 -0.56
N PRO A 133 14.24 9.70 -0.91
CA PRO A 133 14.03 9.29 -2.29
C PRO A 133 12.80 9.94 -2.93
N LEU A 134 12.10 10.88 -2.27
CA LEU A 134 10.88 11.51 -2.80
C LEU A 134 11.05 13.00 -3.10
N VAL A 135 12.27 13.43 -3.42
CA VAL A 135 12.44 14.44 -4.46
C VAL A 135 12.51 13.69 -5.78
N HIS A 136 11.38 13.67 -6.50
CA HIS A 136 11.12 13.01 -7.79
C HIS A 136 10.47 11.62 -7.74
N ILE A 137 9.19 11.55 -7.34
CA ILE A 137 8.14 10.82 -8.08
C ILE A 137 6.86 11.66 -8.02
#